data_AF-A0A2H0Q730-F1
#
_entry.id   AF-A0A2H0Q730-F1
#
_cell.length_a   1.000
_cell.length_b   1.000
_cell.length_c   1.000
_cell.angle_alpha   90.00
_cell.angle_beta   90.00
_cell.angle_gamma   90.00
#
_symmetry.space_group_name_H-M   'P 1'
#
loop_
_entity.id
_entity.type
_entity.pdbx_description
1 polymer ?
#
loop_
_entity_poly.entity_id
_entity_poly.type
_entity_poly.pdbx_seq_one_letter_code
_entity_poly.pdbx_strand_id
1 'polypeptide(L)'
;MSKIALVFITLFGFKAYGQNPIYSTSTSTYVEGSHFHRIISLTPNKTMDLDCPTIDQDVDENDGYKMEVEKSYSGSFMYANSWWFPAQSQWAVVGLGPTASRYVIFMGKAIGEDTIKNFKKRNIPLKKDQLENWNNGDAVFWNSEGGASLGVGTGISPFHLGAKYTIKGSWAHYVEKVGPNKVFASLINRSVQSVSVSAGILYVGAGLDQIKESIKSRSYEIDIIDEAHEVAYRKFLRGDEDALKDLIAEGSTSITPIEVIRGKGNLRELAIGVATPIYPLLSWRTSTNSSNKMEHGEASWGTVRDKYWGLYSWQTKYRAVFLDYRRFKQFLAGTQFSKEPNYDTGGFNDVQTYFGSLEYIFEADHGREGRLGNQLEKFQKATGLYQYCATIPDIKSTLRYHNISHKINFSQTFIRKFLEKAATVSSDDSYLEVKVQDTVSKMIENDQKQLCGKDDVAECNDKLVKKGSKDLKDLKNKMAELGEKSINSLEMAKEFSLVGKVITQSPILYRMFYEEGKGCGMSVQFEISGRKLSRILKTEEFAESENCFL
;
A
#
# COMPACT_ATOMS: atom_id res chain seq x y z
N MET A 1 5.59 -20.18 -15.71
CA MET A 1 6.40 -21.33 -15.27
C MET A 1 7.70 -20.79 -14.73
N SER A 2 7.87 -20.80 -13.41
CA SER A 2 9.13 -20.41 -12.76
C SER A 2 10.18 -21.49 -12.99
N LYS A 3 11.38 -21.11 -13.44
CA LYS A 3 12.54 -22.02 -13.43
C LYS A 3 13.05 -22.10 -12.00
N ILE A 4 13.11 -23.31 -11.46
CA ILE A 4 13.52 -23.63 -10.08
C ILE A 4 15.04 -23.63 -10.02
N ALA A 5 15.63 -22.80 -9.17
CA ALA A 5 17.03 -22.94 -8.77
C ALA A 5 17.06 -23.61 -7.39
N LEU A 6 17.61 -24.83 -7.32
CA LEU A 6 17.83 -25.56 -6.08
C LEU A 6 18.88 -24.83 -5.22
N VAL A 7 18.59 -24.60 -3.93
CA VAL A 7 19.56 -24.10 -2.94
C VAL A 7 20.01 -25.26 -2.07
N PHE A 8 21.33 -25.46 -1.99
CA PHE A 8 21.97 -26.38 -1.06
C PHE A 8 22.15 -25.68 0.31
N ILE A 9 21.67 -26.30 1.39
CA ILE A 9 22.11 -25.99 2.75
C ILE A 9 23.29 -26.91 3.03
N THR A 10 24.51 -26.38 3.00
CA THR A 10 25.70 -27.14 3.41
C THR A 10 25.97 -26.85 4.88
N LEU A 11 25.54 -27.75 5.77
CA LEU A 11 25.92 -27.73 7.17
C LEU A 11 27.30 -28.40 7.31
N PHE A 12 28.36 -27.61 7.46
CA PHE A 12 29.66 -28.14 7.90
C PHE A 12 29.68 -28.18 9.43
N GLY A 13 29.30 -29.32 10.01
CA GLY A 13 29.48 -29.58 11.43
C GLY A 13 30.86 -30.18 11.69
N PHE A 14 31.79 -29.41 12.24
CA PHE A 14 32.99 -30.00 12.85
C PHE A 14 32.61 -30.55 14.23
N LYS A 15 32.48 -31.88 14.34
CA LYS A 15 32.35 -32.55 15.64
C LYS A 15 33.73 -32.61 16.31
N ALA A 16 34.01 -31.69 17.23
CA ALA A 16 34.99 -31.93 18.27
C ALA A 16 34.28 -32.67 19.41
N TYR A 17 34.67 -33.92 19.68
CA TYR A 17 34.18 -34.69 20.83
C TYR A 17 34.68 -34.03 22.12
N GLY A 18 33.79 -33.38 22.86
CA GLY A 18 34.04 -32.76 24.16
C GLY A 18 32.87 -31.85 24.56
N GLN A 19 32.73 -31.52 25.86
CA GLN A 19 31.69 -30.61 26.40
C GLN A 19 31.82 -29.15 25.93
N ASN A 20 32.54 -28.89 24.84
CA ASN A 20 32.72 -27.57 24.28
C ASN A 20 31.51 -27.19 23.40
N PRO A 21 31.13 -25.90 23.33
CA PRO A 21 30.08 -25.44 22.43
C PRO A 21 30.40 -25.89 21.00
N ILE A 22 29.40 -26.48 20.32
CA ILE A 22 29.53 -26.80 18.91
C ILE A 22 29.44 -25.48 18.16
N TYR A 23 30.56 -25.05 17.58
CA TYR A 23 30.59 -23.97 16.62
C TYR A 23 30.05 -24.53 15.30
N SER A 24 28.90 -24.02 14.87
CA SER A 24 28.40 -24.27 13.53
C SER A 24 28.38 -22.96 12.76
N THR A 25 29.00 -22.98 11.59
CA THR A 25 28.81 -21.94 10.60
C THR A 25 27.63 -22.34 9.74
N SER A 26 26.69 -21.43 9.57
CA SER A 26 25.52 -21.64 8.72
C SER A 26 25.45 -20.51 7.72
N THR A 27 25.20 -20.85 6.47
CA THR A 27 24.87 -19.89 5.42
C THR A 27 23.40 -20.07 5.10
N SER A 28 22.63 -19.00 5.23
CA SER A 28 21.25 -18.96 4.76
C SER A 28 21.19 -18.10 3.51
N THR A 29 20.64 -18.67 2.44
CA THR A 29 20.34 -17.92 1.21
C THR A 29 18.84 -17.93 1.03
N TYR A 30 18.25 -16.75 0.89
CA TYR A 30 16.86 -16.55 0.55
C TYR A 30 16.80 -16.05 -0.88
N VAL A 31 16.03 -16.71 -1.74
CA VAL A 31 15.72 -16.23 -3.09
C VAL A 31 14.21 -16.35 -3.28
N GLU A 32 13.58 -15.24 -3.64
CA GLU A 32 12.16 -15.20 -3.94
C GLU A 32 11.95 -14.54 -5.30
N GLY A 33 11.24 -15.23 -6.18
CA GLY A 33 10.72 -14.66 -7.41
C GLY A 33 9.20 -14.67 -7.37
N SER A 34 8.55 -13.54 -7.69
CA SER A 34 7.10 -13.47 -7.84
C SER A 34 6.70 -12.91 -9.21
N HIS A 35 5.56 -13.38 -9.68
CA HIS A 35 4.84 -12.80 -10.80
C HIS A 35 3.43 -12.49 -10.30
N PHE A 36 3.04 -11.22 -10.36
CA PHE A 36 1.69 -10.81 -10.02
C PHE A 36 1.15 -9.99 -11.19
N HIS A 37 0.07 -10.47 -11.80
CA HIS A 37 -0.51 -9.82 -12.97
C HIS A 37 -1.90 -9.31 -12.61
N ARG A 38 -2.05 -8.00 -12.44
CA ARG A 38 -3.38 -7.37 -12.37
C ARG A 38 -3.84 -7.16 -13.79
N ILE A 39 -4.78 -7.98 -14.23
CA ILE A 39 -5.41 -7.84 -15.53
C ILE A 39 -6.89 -7.62 -15.24
N ILE A 40 -7.35 -6.41 -15.49
CA ILE A 40 -8.71 -5.96 -15.22
C ILE A 40 -9.40 -5.77 -16.55
N SER A 41 -10.52 -6.48 -16.76
CA SER A 41 -11.41 -6.22 -17.88
C SER A 41 -12.01 -4.81 -17.75
N LEU A 42 -12.10 -4.11 -18.89
CA LEU A 42 -12.78 -2.82 -18.97
C LEU A 42 -14.26 -2.95 -19.34
N THR A 43 -14.76 -4.16 -19.61
CA THR A 43 -16.16 -4.40 -19.96
C THR A 43 -17.09 -3.92 -18.85
N PRO A 44 -17.96 -2.93 -19.09
CA PRO A 44 -18.89 -2.45 -18.08
C PRO A 44 -19.92 -3.52 -17.73
N ASN A 45 -20.36 -3.54 -16.47
CA ASN A 45 -21.44 -4.41 -16.05
C ASN A 45 -22.80 -3.94 -16.62
N LYS A 46 -23.62 -4.87 -17.13
CA LYS A 46 -24.92 -4.55 -17.77
C LYS A 46 -26.03 -4.21 -16.78
N THR A 47 -25.85 -4.50 -15.49
CA THR A 47 -26.86 -4.38 -14.44
C THR A 47 -26.55 -3.28 -13.43
N MET A 48 -25.78 -2.27 -13.82
CA MET A 48 -25.36 -1.17 -12.93
C MET A 48 -26.51 -0.38 -12.30
N ASP A 49 -27.69 -0.37 -12.92
CA ASP A 49 -28.86 0.36 -12.43
C ASP A 49 -29.58 -0.34 -11.26
N LEU A 50 -29.19 -1.57 -10.90
CA LEU A 50 -29.74 -2.29 -9.76
C LEU A 50 -29.02 -1.91 -8.46
N ASP A 51 -29.74 -1.95 -7.33
CA ASP A 51 -29.15 -1.70 -6.00
C ASP A 51 -27.97 -2.63 -5.70
N CYS A 52 -28.07 -3.91 -6.09
CA CYS A 52 -26.99 -4.88 -6.06
C CYS A 52 -26.78 -5.48 -7.46
N PRO A 53 -25.86 -4.94 -8.29
CA PRO A 53 -25.60 -5.43 -9.63
C PRO A 53 -25.11 -6.88 -9.63
N THR A 54 -25.48 -7.65 -10.64
CA THR A 54 -25.01 -9.03 -10.84
C THR A 54 -23.78 -9.04 -11.75
N ILE A 55 -22.67 -9.62 -11.30
CA ILE A 55 -21.42 -9.67 -12.06
C ILE A 55 -21.52 -10.68 -13.21
N ASP A 56 -21.40 -10.20 -14.44
CA ASP A 56 -21.31 -11.08 -15.62
C ASP A 56 -19.89 -11.62 -15.82
N GLN A 57 -19.78 -12.85 -16.32
CA GLN A 57 -18.52 -13.46 -16.77
C GLN A 57 -18.15 -13.10 -18.21
N ASP A 58 -19.15 -12.72 -19.00
CA ASP A 58 -18.99 -12.50 -20.43
C ASP A 58 -18.30 -11.15 -20.65
N VAL A 59 -16.99 -11.22 -20.83
CA VAL A 59 -16.12 -10.07 -21.05
C VAL A 59 -16.02 -9.86 -22.55
N ASP A 60 -16.47 -8.71 -23.03
CA ASP A 60 -16.23 -8.32 -24.41
C ASP A 60 -14.75 -7.95 -24.57
N GLU A 61 -14.01 -8.77 -25.32
CA GLU A 61 -12.58 -8.57 -25.55
C GLU A 61 -12.27 -7.24 -26.28
N ASN A 62 -13.27 -6.64 -26.94
CA ASN A 62 -13.14 -5.37 -27.64
C ASN A 62 -13.05 -4.17 -26.69
N ASP A 63 -13.63 -4.26 -25.49
CA ASP A 63 -13.53 -3.19 -24.47
C ASP A 63 -12.10 -3.04 -23.92
N GLY A 64 -11.31 -4.11 -24.05
CA GLY A 64 -9.92 -4.16 -23.65
C GLY A 64 -9.71 -4.37 -22.14
N TYR A 65 -8.45 -4.28 -21.76
CA TYR A 65 -7.94 -4.62 -20.44
C TYR A 65 -7.01 -3.54 -19.92
N LYS A 66 -7.17 -3.16 -18.65
CA LYS A 66 -6.14 -2.46 -17.89
C LYS A 66 -5.17 -3.48 -17.30
N MET A 67 -3.88 -3.26 -17.49
CA MET A 67 -2.85 -4.21 -17.07
C MET A 67 -1.80 -3.57 -16.18
N GLU A 68 -1.43 -4.33 -15.15
CA GLU A 68 -0.25 -4.14 -14.31
C GLU A 68 0.48 -5.48 -14.22
N VAL A 69 1.63 -5.58 -14.89
CA VAL A 69 2.42 -6.82 -14.96
C VAL A 69 3.68 -6.64 -14.14
N GLU A 70 3.72 -7.31 -12.97
CA GLU A 70 4.85 -7.29 -12.06
C GLU A 70 5.77 -8.50 -12.28
N LYS A 71 7.07 -8.24 -12.31
CA LYS A 71 8.14 -9.25 -12.19
C LYS A 71 9.05 -8.82 -11.05
N SER A 72 9.19 -9.65 -10.02
CA SER A 72 10.08 -9.36 -8.90
C SER A 72 11.07 -10.50 -8.64
N TYR A 73 12.25 -10.12 -8.17
CA TYR A 73 13.32 -11.00 -7.74
C TYR A 73 13.98 -10.39 -6.52
N SER A 74 13.97 -11.10 -5.40
CA SER A 74 14.71 -10.71 -4.20
C SER A 74 15.64 -11.82 -3.76
N GLY A 75 16.78 -11.42 -3.21
CA GLY A 75 17.84 -12.30 -2.76
C GLY A 75 18.47 -11.74 -1.49
N SER A 76 18.70 -12.58 -0.50
CA SER A 76 19.60 -12.24 0.60
C SER A 76 20.48 -13.42 0.93
N PHE A 77 21.74 -13.13 1.18
CA PHE A 77 22.69 -14.09 1.71
C PHE A 77 23.01 -13.66 3.13
N MET A 78 22.95 -14.56 4.11
CA MET A 78 23.32 -14.27 5.49
C MET A 78 24.26 -15.37 5.99
N TYR A 79 25.49 -14.97 6.26
CA TYR A 79 26.47 -15.79 6.96
C TYR A 79 26.22 -15.66 8.45
N ALA A 80 26.06 -16.78 9.14
CA ALA A 80 25.69 -16.83 10.54
C ALA A 80 26.61 -17.79 11.30
N ASN A 81 27.26 -17.29 12.35
CA ASN A 81 27.94 -18.14 13.33
C ASN A 81 26.94 -18.49 14.42
N SER A 82 26.69 -19.78 14.62
CA SER A 82 25.85 -20.27 15.70
C SER A 82 26.63 -21.08 16.72
N TRP A 83 26.32 -20.84 17.99
CA TRP A 83 26.74 -21.67 19.10
C TRP A 83 25.56 -22.55 19.49
N TRP A 84 25.71 -23.86 19.33
CA TRP A 84 24.71 -24.81 19.80
C TRP A 84 25.20 -25.51 21.06
N PHE A 85 24.35 -25.52 22.10
CA PHE A 85 24.60 -26.18 23.38
C PHE A 85 23.72 -27.45 23.46
N PRO A 86 24.23 -28.63 23.05
CA PRO A 86 23.40 -29.82 22.83
C PRO A 86 22.70 -30.32 24.09
N ALA A 87 23.34 -30.15 25.25
CA ALA A 87 22.78 -30.54 26.54
C ALA A 87 21.55 -29.73 26.97
N GLN A 88 21.32 -28.54 26.37
CA GLN A 88 20.26 -27.62 26.78
C GLN A 88 19.35 -27.16 25.63
N SER A 89 19.57 -27.63 24.40
CA SER A 89 18.84 -27.20 23.19
C SER A 89 18.84 -25.67 22.96
N GLN A 90 19.80 -24.97 23.58
CA GLN A 90 19.97 -23.53 23.44
C GLN A 90 20.87 -23.23 22.25
N TRP A 91 20.57 -22.15 21.55
CA TRP A 91 21.40 -21.65 20.46
C TRP A 91 21.47 -20.14 20.49
N ALA A 92 22.61 -19.59 20.07
CA ALA A 92 22.78 -18.17 19.79
C ALA A 92 23.40 -18.01 18.40
N VAL A 93 23.00 -16.98 17.67
CA VAL A 93 23.44 -16.72 16.30
C VAL A 93 23.75 -15.25 16.10
N VAL A 94 24.85 -14.95 15.41
CA VAL A 94 25.14 -13.62 14.87
C VAL A 94 25.34 -13.78 13.38
N GLY A 95 24.61 -13.01 12.59
CA GLY A 95 24.68 -13.08 11.14
C GLY A 95 24.80 -11.73 10.47
N LEU A 96 25.59 -11.67 9.41
CA LEU A 96 25.73 -10.50 8.54
C LEU A 96 25.52 -10.95 7.10
N GLY A 97 24.84 -10.12 6.32
CA GLY A 97 24.43 -10.52 5.00
C GLY A 97 24.08 -9.38 4.06
N PRO A 98 24.52 -9.41 2.78
CA PRO A 98 23.97 -8.51 1.78
C PRO A 98 22.51 -8.88 1.46
N THR A 99 21.75 -7.85 1.10
CA THR A 99 20.37 -7.97 0.62
C THR A 99 20.26 -7.23 -0.71
N ALA A 100 19.57 -7.83 -1.67
CA ALA A 100 19.28 -7.22 -2.95
C ALA A 100 17.83 -7.55 -3.36
N SER A 101 17.14 -6.58 -3.93
CA SER A 101 15.79 -6.78 -4.46
C SER A 101 15.62 -5.99 -5.74
N ARG A 102 14.93 -6.56 -6.72
CA ARG A 102 14.60 -5.89 -7.98
C ARG A 102 13.18 -6.22 -8.34
N TYR A 103 12.41 -5.22 -8.76
CA TYR A 103 11.13 -5.48 -9.37
C TYR A 103 10.83 -4.47 -10.47
N VAL A 104 10.00 -4.89 -11.41
CA VAL A 104 9.51 -4.07 -12.52
C VAL A 104 8.02 -4.30 -12.68
N ILE A 105 7.28 -3.23 -12.90
CA ILE A 105 5.84 -3.17 -13.08
C ILE A 105 5.56 -2.43 -14.37
N PHE A 106 5.00 -3.11 -15.36
CA PHE A 106 4.52 -2.49 -16.59
C PHE A 106 3.03 -2.18 -16.48
N MET A 107 2.63 -0.95 -16.81
CA MET A 107 1.28 -0.43 -16.74
C MET A 107 0.82 0.03 -18.12
N GLY A 108 -0.43 -0.26 -18.46
CA GLY A 108 -0.98 0.13 -19.76
C GLY A 108 -2.32 -0.52 -20.09
N LYS A 109 -2.70 -0.41 -21.36
CA LYS A 109 -3.94 -0.99 -21.90
C LYS A 109 -3.64 -2.01 -23.02
N ALA A 110 -4.50 -3.02 -23.14
CA ALA A 110 -4.47 -4.02 -24.21
C ALA A 110 -5.88 -4.29 -24.73
N ILE A 111 -6.00 -4.63 -26.01
CA ILE A 111 -7.26 -5.06 -26.64
C ILE A 111 -7.04 -6.47 -27.19
N GLY A 112 -7.85 -7.44 -26.73
CA GLY A 112 -7.71 -8.86 -27.07
C GLY A 112 -6.58 -9.62 -26.35
N GLU A 113 -6.69 -10.95 -26.30
CA GLU A 113 -5.76 -11.82 -25.56
C GLU A 113 -4.33 -11.88 -26.13
N ASP A 114 -4.14 -11.66 -27.43
CA ASP A 114 -2.80 -11.69 -28.04
C ASP A 114 -1.96 -10.47 -27.66
N THR A 115 -2.57 -9.30 -27.52
CA THR A 115 -1.86 -8.11 -27.04
C THR A 115 -1.47 -8.25 -25.56
N ILE A 116 -2.27 -8.95 -24.74
CA ILE A 116 -1.90 -9.31 -23.35
C ILE A 116 -0.61 -10.17 -23.33
N LYS A 117 -0.50 -11.16 -24.22
CA LYS A 117 0.70 -12.02 -24.31
C LYS A 117 1.94 -11.20 -24.67
N ASN A 118 1.81 -10.27 -25.61
CA ASN A 118 2.89 -9.39 -26.03
C ASN A 118 3.27 -8.38 -24.93
N PHE A 119 2.28 -7.84 -24.22
CA PHE A 119 2.51 -6.91 -23.11
C PHE A 119 3.37 -7.52 -21.99
N LYS A 120 3.16 -8.81 -21.68
CA LYS A 120 3.99 -9.54 -20.70
C LYS A 120 5.46 -9.68 -21.10
N LYS A 121 5.78 -9.51 -22.38
CA LYS A 121 7.14 -9.56 -22.94
C LYS A 121 7.78 -8.18 -23.11
N ARG A 122 7.11 -7.09 -22.69
CA ARG A 122 7.66 -5.73 -22.79
C ARG A 122 8.96 -5.58 -21.99
N ASN A 123 9.79 -4.69 -22.51
CA ASN A 123 11.06 -4.25 -21.93
C ASN A 123 10.95 -2.77 -21.54
N ILE A 124 11.84 -2.34 -20.64
CA ILE A 124 12.00 -0.93 -20.28
C ILE A 124 12.47 -0.17 -21.54
N PRO A 125 11.82 0.93 -21.93
CA PRO A 125 12.18 1.67 -23.13
C PRO A 125 13.42 2.53 -22.80
N LEU A 126 14.61 2.03 -23.15
CA LEU A 126 15.88 2.75 -22.95
C LEU A 126 16.29 3.57 -24.18
N LYS A 127 15.53 3.43 -25.27
CA LYS A 127 15.81 3.96 -26.60
C LYS A 127 14.51 4.35 -27.30
N LYS A 128 14.61 5.19 -28.34
CA LYS A 128 13.46 5.66 -29.13
C LYS A 128 12.68 4.54 -29.81
N ASP A 129 13.36 3.61 -30.48
CA ASP A 129 12.77 2.44 -31.15
C ASP A 129 11.95 1.54 -30.19
N GLN A 130 12.35 1.48 -28.93
CA GLN A 130 11.62 0.74 -27.90
C GLN A 130 10.35 1.48 -27.44
N LEU A 131 10.36 2.81 -27.47
CA LEU A 131 9.23 3.66 -27.14
C LEU A 131 8.15 3.64 -28.23
N GLU A 132 8.49 3.38 -29.48
CA GLU A 132 7.52 3.26 -30.58
C GLU A 132 6.50 2.14 -30.34
N ASN A 133 6.91 1.07 -29.65
CA ASN A 133 6.04 -0.06 -29.28
C ASN A 133 5.12 0.21 -28.08
N TRP A 134 5.19 1.41 -27.51
CA TRP A 134 4.37 1.85 -26.39
C TRP A 134 3.27 2.78 -26.89
N ASN A 135 2.09 2.64 -26.29
CA ASN A 135 1.01 3.59 -26.47
C ASN A 135 1.23 4.80 -25.53
N ASN A 136 0.67 5.95 -25.89
CA ASN A 136 0.64 7.09 -24.96
C ASN A 136 -0.12 6.69 -23.68
N GLY A 137 0.44 7.03 -22.51
CA GLY A 137 -0.04 6.63 -21.20
C GLY A 137 0.42 5.23 -20.74
N ASP A 138 1.14 4.48 -21.57
CA ASP A 138 1.86 3.30 -21.08
C ASP A 138 3.01 3.74 -20.18
N ALA A 139 3.21 3.01 -19.09
CA ALA A 139 4.19 3.33 -18.07
C ALA A 139 4.97 2.09 -17.58
N VAL A 140 6.18 2.31 -17.08
CA VAL A 140 6.93 1.30 -16.32
C VAL A 140 7.47 1.93 -15.05
N PHE A 141 7.29 1.20 -13.96
CA PHE A 141 7.93 1.46 -12.70
C PHE A 141 8.93 0.33 -12.42
N TRP A 142 10.18 0.64 -12.10
CA TRP A 142 11.10 -0.38 -11.63
C TRP A 142 11.96 0.13 -10.49
N ASN A 143 12.34 -0.79 -9.63
CA ASN A 143 13.12 -0.48 -8.44
C ASN A 143 14.24 -1.50 -8.28
N SER A 144 15.43 -1.01 -7.94
CA SER A 144 16.57 -1.83 -7.54
C SER A 144 17.02 -1.41 -6.16
N GLU A 145 16.98 -2.36 -5.22
CA GLU A 145 17.38 -2.21 -3.84
C GLU A 145 18.65 -3.00 -3.57
N GLY A 146 19.53 -2.43 -2.76
CA GLY A 146 20.74 -3.09 -2.27
C GLY A 146 21.04 -2.63 -0.85
N GLY A 147 21.62 -3.50 -0.05
CA GLY A 147 21.93 -3.16 1.33
C GLY A 147 22.58 -4.30 2.10
N ALA A 148 22.70 -4.11 3.41
CA ALA A 148 23.21 -5.11 4.33
C ALA A 148 22.31 -5.22 5.56
N SER A 149 22.23 -6.43 6.09
CA SER A 149 21.50 -6.77 7.31
C SER A 149 22.45 -7.41 8.30
N LEU A 150 22.43 -6.91 9.54
CA LEU A 150 23.07 -7.51 10.69
C LEU A 150 21.98 -8.07 11.60
N GLY A 151 22.03 -9.37 11.90
CA GLY A 151 21.10 -10.05 12.77
C GLY A 151 21.81 -10.66 13.97
N VAL A 152 21.16 -10.63 15.13
CA VAL A 152 21.53 -11.41 16.30
C VAL A 152 20.28 -12.17 16.76
N GLY A 153 20.44 -13.41 17.16
CA GLY A 153 19.34 -14.25 17.62
C GLY A 153 19.78 -15.21 18.70
N THR A 154 18.82 -15.64 19.50
CA THR A 154 18.99 -16.67 20.51
C THR A 154 17.70 -17.47 20.64
N GLY A 155 17.78 -18.70 21.12
CA GLY A 155 16.58 -19.52 21.27
C GLY A 155 16.83 -20.78 22.07
N ILE A 156 15.72 -21.36 22.53
CA ILE A 156 15.65 -22.69 23.13
C ILE A 156 14.63 -23.45 22.31
N SER A 157 15.06 -24.46 21.55
CA SER A 157 14.17 -25.15 20.62
C SER A 157 12.87 -25.58 21.31
N PRO A 158 11.67 -25.23 20.79
CA PRO A 158 11.40 -24.62 19.48
C PRO A 158 11.29 -23.07 19.45
N PHE A 159 11.52 -22.39 20.57
CA PHE A 159 11.37 -20.95 20.73
C PHE A 159 12.60 -20.19 20.26
N HIS A 160 12.37 -18.99 19.72
CA HIS A 160 13.44 -18.10 19.27
C HIS A 160 13.11 -16.62 19.50
N LEU A 161 14.16 -15.84 19.70
CA LEU A 161 14.14 -14.39 19.82
C LEU A 161 15.29 -13.84 18.96
N GLY A 162 15.08 -12.73 18.28
CA GLY A 162 16.13 -12.09 17.50
C GLY A 162 15.90 -10.62 17.28
N ALA A 163 16.99 -9.90 17.08
CA ALA A 163 17.01 -8.53 16.62
C ALA A 163 17.78 -8.47 15.30
N LYS A 164 17.34 -7.64 14.38
CA LYS A 164 18.00 -7.40 13.11
C LYS A 164 18.00 -5.92 12.80
N TYR A 165 19.16 -5.42 12.42
CA TYR A 165 19.35 -4.09 11.89
C TYR A 165 19.60 -4.22 10.38
N THR A 166 19.05 -3.30 9.59
CA THR A 166 19.18 -3.34 8.13
C THR A 166 19.32 -1.94 7.59
N ILE A 167 20.31 -1.74 6.71
CA ILE A 167 20.52 -0.52 5.94
C ILE A 167 20.35 -0.89 4.47
N LYS A 168 19.49 -0.17 3.77
CA LYS A 168 19.22 -0.37 2.34
C LYS A 168 19.19 0.97 1.63
N GLY A 169 19.77 1.00 0.43
CA GLY A 169 19.52 2.03 -0.57
C GLY A 169 18.69 1.45 -1.70
N SER A 170 17.86 2.27 -2.33
CA SER A 170 17.07 1.87 -3.48
C SER A 170 16.97 2.99 -4.51
N TRP A 171 17.03 2.59 -5.78
CA TRP A 171 16.80 3.45 -6.93
C TRP A 171 15.53 2.99 -7.64
N ALA A 172 14.46 3.75 -7.46
CA ALA A 172 13.20 3.56 -8.17
C ALA A 172 13.12 4.54 -9.33
N HIS A 173 12.56 4.06 -10.43
CA HIS A 173 12.37 4.82 -11.64
C HIS A 173 10.93 4.67 -12.09
N TYR A 174 10.36 5.75 -12.60
CA TYR A 174 9.07 5.77 -13.26
C TYR A 174 9.25 6.40 -14.63
N VAL A 175 8.77 5.73 -15.68
CA VAL A 175 8.77 6.24 -17.04
C VAL A 175 7.37 6.09 -17.61
N GLU A 176 6.84 7.16 -18.19
CA GLU A 176 5.55 7.19 -18.87
C GLU A 176 5.69 7.84 -20.25
N LYS A 177 5.08 7.23 -21.28
CA LYS A 177 5.03 7.82 -22.62
C LYS A 177 3.96 8.91 -22.67
N VAL A 178 4.34 10.16 -22.85
CA VAL A 178 3.42 11.30 -22.91
C VAL A 178 3.22 11.86 -24.32
N GLY A 179 4.03 11.41 -25.29
CA GLY A 179 3.89 11.75 -26.70
C GLY A 179 4.68 10.81 -27.60
N PRO A 180 4.73 11.05 -28.93
CA PRO A 180 5.42 10.16 -29.87
C PRO A 180 6.88 9.89 -29.51
N ASN A 181 7.62 10.93 -29.15
CA ASN A 181 9.02 10.88 -28.73
C ASN A 181 9.24 11.48 -27.34
N LYS A 182 8.17 11.72 -26.58
CA LYS A 182 8.23 12.37 -25.28
C LYS A 182 7.96 11.40 -24.15
N VAL A 183 8.78 11.45 -23.12
CA VAL A 183 8.65 10.65 -21.91
C VAL A 183 8.66 11.53 -20.67
N PHE A 184 7.77 11.24 -19.73
CA PHE A 184 7.92 11.68 -18.36
C PHE A 184 8.78 10.65 -17.63
N ALA A 185 9.87 11.09 -17.02
CA ALA A 185 10.80 10.24 -16.32
C ALA A 185 11.07 10.77 -14.90
N SER A 186 10.90 9.92 -13.90
CA SER A 186 11.16 10.24 -12.50
C SER A 186 12.18 9.26 -11.91
N LEU A 187 13.16 9.79 -11.19
CA LEU A 187 14.18 9.04 -10.47
C LEU A 187 14.03 9.30 -8.98
N ILE A 188 13.81 8.23 -8.23
CA ILE A 188 13.60 8.25 -6.79
C ILE A 188 14.74 7.47 -6.12
N ASN A 189 15.61 8.19 -5.42
CA ASN A 189 16.59 7.60 -4.52
C ASN A 189 16.01 7.54 -3.11
N ARG A 190 16.00 6.35 -2.51
CA ARG A 190 15.49 6.13 -1.16
C ARG A 190 16.53 5.41 -0.32
N SER A 191 16.73 5.90 0.89
CA SER A 191 17.54 5.25 1.92
C SER A 191 16.63 4.79 3.05
N VAL A 192 16.80 3.55 3.47
CA VAL A 192 15.98 2.90 4.50
C VAL A 192 16.90 2.32 5.56
N GLN A 193 16.67 2.71 6.81
CA GLN A 193 17.27 2.09 7.98
C GLN A 193 16.16 1.45 8.80
N SER A 194 16.30 0.17 9.12
CA SER A 194 15.30 -0.54 9.91
C SER A 194 15.91 -1.31 11.07
N VAL A 195 15.30 -1.20 12.23
CA VAL A 195 15.54 -2.05 13.40
C VAL A 195 14.31 -2.93 13.58
N SER A 196 14.51 -4.24 13.58
CA SER A 196 13.46 -5.24 13.74
C SER A 196 13.75 -6.10 14.96
N VAL A 197 12.76 -6.31 15.82
CA VAL A 197 12.82 -7.28 16.92
C VAL A 197 11.75 -8.31 16.68
N SER A 198 12.10 -9.60 16.70
CA SER A 198 11.19 -10.69 16.40
C SER A 198 11.30 -11.82 17.41
N ALA A 199 10.18 -12.41 17.77
CA ALA A 199 10.09 -13.62 18.57
C ALA A 199 9.20 -14.65 17.87
N GLY A 200 9.43 -15.93 18.09
CA GLY A 200 8.65 -16.96 17.43
C GLY A 200 8.83 -18.35 17.99
N ILE A 201 8.02 -19.26 17.46
CA ILE A 201 8.01 -20.69 17.77
C ILE A 201 7.98 -21.40 16.41
N LEU A 202 9.02 -22.19 16.11
CA LEU A 202 9.17 -22.85 14.82
C LEU A 202 8.99 -21.88 13.63
N TYR A 203 7.86 -22.00 12.93
CA TYR A 203 7.52 -21.26 11.71
C TYR A 203 6.62 -20.05 11.97
N VAL A 204 6.11 -19.91 13.20
CA VAL A 204 5.25 -18.80 13.61
C VAL A 204 6.13 -17.73 14.23
N GLY A 205 6.06 -16.51 13.70
CA GLY A 205 6.83 -15.37 14.20
C GLY A 205 5.96 -14.13 14.35
N ALA A 206 6.28 -13.33 15.37
CA ALA A 206 5.85 -11.96 15.52
C ALA A 206 7.09 -11.04 15.45
N GLY A 207 6.94 -9.88 14.83
CA GLY A 207 8.01 -8.91 14.62
C GLY A 207 7.53 -7.48 14.79
N LEU A 208 8.36 -6.66 15.43
CA LEU A 208 8.21 -5.22 15.53
C LEU A 208 9.35 -4.58 14.75
N ASP A 209 8.99 -3.83 13.70
CA ASP A 209 9.91 -3.13 12.83
C ASP A 209 9.78 -1.62 13.05
N GLN A 210 10.89 -0.93 13.27
CA GLN A 210 11.00 0.52 13.19
C GLN A 210 11.83 0.88 11.97
N ILE A 211 11.24 1.64 11.05
CA ILE A 211 11.80 1.96 9.75
C ILE A 211 11.92 3.49 9.66
N LYS A 212 13.13 3.97 9.41
CA LYS A 212 13.39 5.35 9.03
C LYS A 212 13.69 5.39 7.55
N GLU A 213 13.05 6.30 6.84
CA GLU A 213 13.27 6.49 5.42
C GLU A 213 13.61 7.93 5.09
N SER A 214 14.47 8.10 4.09
CA SER A 214 14.65 9.36 3.38
C SER A 214 14.48 9.12 1.90
N ILE A 215 13.85 10.08 1.22
CA ILE A 215 13.52 10.00 -0.20
C ILE A 215 14.04 11.28 -0.86
N LYS A 216 14.60 11.14 -2.05
CA LYS A 216 14.91 12.23 -2.96
C LYS A 216 14.39 11.83 -4.34
N SER A 217 13.42 12.57 -4.87
CA SER A 217 12.89 12.38 -6.21
C SER A 217 13.25 13.55 -7.10
N ARG A 218 13.44 13.28 -8.39
CA ARG A 218 13.47 14.30 -9.44
C ARG A 218 12.71 13.80 -10.65
N SER A 219 11.97 14.69 -11.28
CA SER A 219 11.13 14.36 -12.43
C SER A 219 11.40 15.32 -13.59
N TYR A 220 11.41 14.79 -14.81
CA TYR A 220 11.65 15.52 -16.05
C TYR A 220 10.67 15.06 -17.13
N GLU A 221 10.22 15.98 -17.99
CA GLU A 221 9.72 15.65 -19.32
C GLU A 221 10.88 15.75 -20.31
N ILE A 222 11.09 14.71 -21.11
CA ILE A 222 12.24 14.58 -22.02
C ILE A 222 11.72 14.22 -23.41
N ASP A 223 12.09 15.01 -24.41
CA ASP A 223 11.95 14.66 -25.82
C ASP A 223 13.21 13.94 -26.30
N ILE A 224 13.07 12.68 -26.73
CA ILE A 224 14.16 11.79 -27.14
C ILE A 224 14.32 11.71 -28.67
N ILE A 225 14.00 12.81 -29.39
CA ILE A 225 14.18 12.89 -30.85
C ILE A 225 15.66 12.78 -31.24
N ASP A 226 16.54 13.51 -30.55
CA ASP A 226 17.97 13.56 -30.89
C ASP A 226 18.78 12.52 -30.10
N GLU A 227 19.89 12.07 -30.71
CA GLU A 227 20.78 11.08 -30.09
C GLU A 227 21.35 11.56 -28.75
N ALA A 228 21.65 12.87 -28.62
CA ALA A 228 22.14 13.45 -27.38
C ALA A 228 21.12 13.30 -26.22
N HIS A 229 19.84 13.59 -26.48
CA HIS A 229 18.77 13.42 -25.48
C HIS A 229 18.49 11.95 -25.17
N GLU A 230 18.55 11.05 -26.15
CA GLU A 230 18.45 9.60 -25.91
C GLU A 230 19.58 9.10 -25.01
N VAL A 231 20.81 9.56 -25.24
CA VAL A 231 21.97 9.20 -24.41
C VAL A 231 21.80 9.74 -22.99
N ALA A 232 21.39 11.01 -22.84
CA ALA A 232 21.17 11.62 -21.53
C ALA A 232 20.02 10.95 -20.76
N TYR A 233 18.91 10.64 -21.43
CA TYR A 233 17.80 9.86 -20.88
C TYR A 233 18.26 8.51 -20.35
N ARG A 234 19.04 7.76 -21.14
CA ARG A 234 19.57 6.45 -20.73
C ARG A 234 20.54 6.55 -19.55
N LYS A 235 21.35 7.60 -19.49
CA LYS A 235 22.23 7.89 -18.35
C LYS A 235 21.42 8.23 -17.09
N PHE A 236 20.39 9.05 -17.23
CA PHE A 236 19.45 9.36 -16.15
C PHE A 236 18.78 8.10 -15.59
N LEU A 237 18.32 7.19 -16.45
CA LEU A 237 17.76 5.89 -16.04
C LEU A 237 18.77 4.92 -15.42
N ARG A 238 20.06 5.25 -15.43
CA ARG A 238 21.13 4.52 -14.72
C ARG A 238 21.56 5.25 -13.44
N GLY A 239 20.91 6.36 -13.09
CA GLY A 239 21.20 7.15 -11.89
C GLY A 239 22.13 8.35 -12.11
N ASP A 240 22.57 8.61 -13.34
CA ASP A 240 23.36 9.80 -13.68
C ASP A 240 22.43 10.98 -13.98
N GLU A 241 22.08 11.71 -12.92
CA GLU A 241 21.22 12.89 -12.99
C GLU A 241 21.86 14.06 -13.76
N ASP A 242 23.18 14.12 -13.84
CA ASP A 242 23.90 15.29 -14.34
C ASP A 242 23.84 15.36 -15.87
N ALA A 243 23.74 14.21 -16.54
CA ALA A 243 23.55 14.14 -17.99
C ALA A 243 22.37 14.98 -18.53
N LEU A 244 21.27 15.09 -17.79
CA LEU A 244 20.15 15.96 -18.18
C LEU A 244 20.38 17.42 -17.80
N LYS A 245 21.05 17.68 -16.67
CA LYS A 245 21.33 19.06 -16.20
C LYS A 245 22.32 19.76 -17.13
N ASP A 246 23.31 19.03 -17.63
CA ASP A 246 24.30 19.57 -18.57
C ASP A 246 23.61 20.04 -19.85
N LEU A 247 22.72 19.23 -20.43
CA LEU A 247 21.94 19.62 -21.61
C LEU A 247 20.99 20.80 -21.34
N ILE A 248 20.39 20.88 -20.15
CA ILE A 248 19.58 22.04 -19.76
C ILE A 248 20.46 23.30 -19.66
N ALA A 249 21.65 23.19 -19.06
CA ALA A 249 22.60 24.29 -18.92
C ALA A 249 23.14 24.77 -20.28
N GLU A 250 23.24 23.87 -21.25
CA GLU A 250 23.56 24.16 -22.66
C GLU A 250 22.39 24.82 -23.44
N GLY A 251 21.22 24.97 -22.82
CA GLY A 251 20.06 25.67 -23.40
C GLY A 251 19.06 24.77 -24.13
N SER A 252 19.09 23.45 -23.91
CA SER A 252 18.13 22.52 -24.52
C SER A 252 16.71 22.77 -24.03
N THR A 253 15.79 23.07 -24.95
CA THR A 253 14.34 23.19 -24.68
C THR A 253 13.61 21.84 -24.69
N SER A 254 14.26 20.78 -25.18
CA SER A 254 13.73 19.41 -25.25
C SER A 254 13.66 18.70 -23.89
N ILE A 255 14.15 19.32 -22.81
CA ILE A 255 14.11 18.77 -21.46
C ILE A 255 13.47 19.81 -20.54
N THR A 256 12.35 19.45 -19.91
CA THR A 256 11.65 20.30 -18.95
C THR A 256 11.73 19.68 -17.56
N PRO A 257 12.44 20.30 -16.59
CA PRO A 257 12.36 19.85 -15.21
C PRO A 257 10.93 20.05 -14.69
N ILE A 258 10.40 19.08 -13.95
CA ILE A 258 9.03 19.14 -13.41
C ILE A 258 9.09 19.47 -11.93
N GLU A 259 9.72 18.61 -11.13
CA GLU A 259 9.74 18.75 -9.69
C GLU A 259 10.93 18.04 -9.05
N VAL A 260 11.32 18.53 -7.87
CA VAL A 260 12.24 17.89 -6.95
C VAL A 260 11.53 17.65 -5.63
N ILE A 261 11.51 16.42 -5.14
CA ILE A 261 10.87 16.07 -3.86
C ILE A 261 11.93 15.55 -2.89
N ARG A 262 11.91 16.01 -1.64
CA ARG A 262 12.72 15.49 -0.54
C ARG A 262 11.80 15.05 0.59
N GLY A 263 11.84 13.77 0.92
CA GLY A 263 10.99 13.17 1.94
C GLY A 263 11.77 12.61 3.11
N LYS A 264 11.17 12.62 4.28
CA LYS A 264 11.58 11.83 5.44
C LYS A 264 10.35 11.19 6.07
N GLY A 265 10.50 9.94 6.52
CA GLY A 265 9.41 9.20 7.13
C GLY A 265 9.89 8.31 8.26
N ASN A 266 9.03 8.14 9.26
CA ASN A 266 9.17 7.09 10.25
C ASN A 266 7.97 6.15 10.13
N LEU A 267 8.23 4.85 10.11
CA LEU A 267 7.23 3.80 10.02
C LEU A 267 7.47 2.81 11.15
N ARG A 268 6.39 2.41 11.81
CA ARG A 268 6.34 1.32 12.78
C ARG A 268 5.44 0.23 12.23
N GLU A 269 5.98 -0.96 12.06
CA GLU A 269 5.25 -2.15 11.63
C GLU A 269 5.23 -3.18 12.76
N LEU A 270 4.06 -3.73 13.05
CA LEU A 270 3.89 -4.96 13.81
C LEU A 270 3.41 -6.01 12.83
N ALA A 271 4.17 -7.09 12.69
CA ALA A 271 3.84 -8.19 11.81
C ALA A 271 3.74 -9.50 12.59
N ILE A 272 2.78 -10.34 12.22
CA ILE A 272 2.64 -11.71 12.70
C ILE A 272 2.48 -12.58 11.48
N GLY A 273 3.18 -13.70 11.42
CA GLY A 273 3.06 -14.58 10.29
C GLY A 273 3.58 -15.98 10.51
N VAL A 274 3.24 -16.84 9.57
CA VAL A 274 3.72 -18.21 9.44
C VAL A 274 4.31 -18.36 8.05
N ALA A 275 5.49 -18.95 7.95
CA ALA A 275 6.12 -19.25 6.65
C ALA A 275 6.86 -20.57 6.69
N THR A 276 6.73 -21.37 5.62
CA THR A 276 7.49 -22.62 5.47
C THR A 276 8.96 -22.34 5.15
N PRO A 277 9.91 -23.13 5.70
CA PRO A 277 11.34 -22.75 5.80
C PRO A 277 12.14 -22.81 4.48
N ILE A 278 11.73 -23.61 3.49
CA ILE A 278 12.57 -23.90 2.30
C ILE A 278 12.07 -23.19 1.02
N TYR A 279 10.85 -22.67 1.06
CA TYR A 279 10.21 -21.76 0.12
C TYR A 279 8.83 -21.47 0.74
N PRO A 280 8.27 -20.25 0.69
CA PRO A 280 6.93 -20.00 1.20
C PRO A 280 5.88 -20.61 0.24
N LEU A 281 5.87 -21.94 0.11
CA LEU A 281 4.79 -22.70 -0.53
C LEU A 281 3.48 -22.42 0.18
N LEU A 282 3.55 -22.19 1.50
CA LEU A 282 2.49 -21.67 2.33
C LEU A 282 3.07 -20.53 3.18
N SER A 283 2.52 -19.34 3.05
CA SER A 283 2.78 -18.26 3.97
C SER A 283 1.53 -17.46 4.27
N TRP A 284 1.44 -17.00 5.50
CA TRP A 284 0.43 -16.06 5.94
C TRP A 284 1.13 -15.00 6.76
N ARG A 285 0.90 -13.73 6.46
CA ARG A 285 1.45 -12.61 7.22
C ARG A 285 0.37 -11.56 7.36
N THR A 286 0.04 -11.20 8.59
CA THR A 286 -0.71 -9.99 8.90
C THR A 286 0.24 -8.94 9.43
N SER A 287 0.07 -7.68 9.04
CA SER A 287 0.82 -6.58 9.62
C SER A 287 -0.04 -5.34 9.80
N THR A 288 0.33 -4.54 10.80
CA THR A 288 -0.21 -3.20 11.02
C THR A 288 0.92 -2.21 11.00
N ASN A 289 0.71 -1.13 10.29
CA ASN A 289 1.70 -0.11 10.02
C ASN A 289 1.15 1.24 10.49
N SER A 290 1.95 2.01 11.20
CA SER A 290 1.70 3.42 11.49
C SER A 290 2.93 4.20 11.07
N SER A 291 2.73 5.21 10.24
CA SER A 291 3.82 6.07 9.79
C SER A 291 3.43 7.53 9.78
N ASN A 292 4.42 8.37 9.98
CA ASN A 292 4.34 9.80 9.77
C ASN A 292 5.43 10.21 8.78
N LYS A 293 5.06 11.04 7.81
CA LYS A 293 5.97 11.50 6.76
C LYS A 293 5.89 13.00 6.58
N MET A 294 7.01 13.54 6.11
CA MET A 294 7.18 14.91 5.66
C MET A 294 7.81 14.88 4.28
N GLU A 295 7.27 15.64 3.36
CA GLU A 295 7.79 15.82 2.00
C GLU A 295 7.88 17.32 1.69
N HIS A 296 9.01 17.73 1.13
CA HIS A 296 9.25 19.07 0.61
C HIS A 296 9.43 18.94 -0.90
N GLY A 297 8.54 19.55 -1.67
CA GLY A 297 8.53 19.58 -3.13
C GLY A 297 8.80 20.99 -3.65
N GLU A 298 9.62 21.09 -4.69
CA GLU A 298 9.87 22.33 -5.43
C GLU A 298 9.64 22.05 -6.92
N ALA A 299 8.65 22.73 -7.48
CA ALA A 299 8.33 22.64 -8.90
C ALA A 299 9.16 23.65 -9.70
N SER A 300 9.42 23.36 -10.97
CA SER A 300 10.24 24.23 -11.84
C SER A 300 9.64 25.62 -12.07
N TRP A 301 8.32 25.76 -11.96
CA TRP A 301 7.61 27.04 -12.06
C TRP A 301 7.57 27.83 -10.74
N GLY A 302 8.33 27.43 -9.72
CA GLY A 302 8.50 28.17 -8.47
C GLY A 302 7.50 27.83 -7.36
N THR A 303 6.59 26.88 -7.58
CA THR A 303 5.70 26.39 -6.51
C THR A 303 6.49 25.53 -5.51
N VAL A 304 6.40 25.89 -4.23
CA VAL A 304 6.98 25.11 -3.12
C VAL A 304 5.85 24.45 -2.33
N ARG A 305 5.99 23.17 -1.99
CA ARG A 305 4.98 22.39 -1.25
C ARG A 305 5.60 21.62 -0.10
N ASP A 306 5.12 21.88 1.11
CA ASP A 306 5.46 21.10 2.30
C ASP A 306 4.26 20.26 2.73
N LYS A 307 4.40 18.94 2.66
CA LYS A 307 3.33 17.98 2.95
C LYS A 307 3.67 17.17 4.19
N TYR A 308 2.74 17.11 5.14
CA TYR A 308 2.87 16.33 6.37
C TYR A 308 1.67 15.41 6.50
N TRP A 309 1.88 14.11 6.68
CA TRP A 309 0.77 13.17 6.80
C TRP A 309 1.05 11.97 7.69
N GLY A 310 -0.05 11.47 8.26
CA GLY A 310 -0.15 10.20 8.95
C GLY A 310 -0.77 9.14 8.08
N LEU A 311 -0.24 7.92 8.16
CA LEU A 311 -0.83 6.74 7.55
C LEU A 311 -0.93 5.65 8.61
N TYR A 312 -2.13 5.10 8.75
CA TYR A 312 -2.32 3.78 9.31
C TYR A 312 -2.68 2.81 8.20
N SER A 313 -2.08 1.62 8.22
CA SER A 313 -2.56 0.53 7.38
C SER A 313 -2.56 -0.80 8.11
N TRP A 314 -3.49 -1.65 7.73
CA TRP A 314 -3.55 -3.05 8.11
C TRP A 314 -3.50 -3.88 6.84
N GLN A 315 -2.66 -4.89 6.82
CA GLN A 315 -2.45 -5.75 5.67
C GLN A 315 -2.49 -7.22 6.08
N THR A 316 -3.10 -8.06 5.26
CA THR A 316 -2.92 -9.51 5.30
C THR A 316 -2.45 -9.98 3.93
N LYS A 317 -1.33 -10.70 3.88
CA LYS A 317 -0.88 -11.45 2.70
C LYS A 317 -1.00 -12.93 3.00
N TYR A 318 -1.49 -13.68 2.03
CA TYR A 318 -1.52 -15.13 2.08
C TYR A 318 -1.03 -15.66 0.74
N ARG A 319 -0.11 -16.62 0.80
CA ARG A 319 0.39 -17.33 -0.37
C ARG A 319 0.27 -18.83 -0.15
N ALA A 320 -0.30 -19.49 -1.14
CA ALA A 320 -0.21 -20.91 -1.39
C ALA A 320 0.14 -21.14 -2.86
N VAL A 321 0.62 -22.33 -3.22
CA VAL A 321 1.05 -22.71 -4.59
C VAL A 321 0.08 -22.25 -5.68
N PHE A 322 -1.22 -22.32 -5.43
CA PHE A 322 -2.28 -21.95 -6.39
C PHE A 322 -3.17 -20.80 -5.91
N LEU A 323 -2.73 -20.04 -4.90
CA LEU A 323 -3.54 -18.98 -4.32
C LEU A 323 -2.64 -17.90 -3.72
N ASP A 324 -2.63 -16.72 -4.32
CA ASP A 324 -2.05 -15.53 -3.70
C ASP A 324 -3.16 -14.53 -3.47
N TYR A 325 -3.33 -14.05 -2.24
CA TYR A 325 -4.25 -12.97 -1.97
C TYR A 325 -3.69 -11.97 -0.96
N ARG A 326 -4.15 -10.72 -1.15
CA ARG A 326 -3.83 -9.58 -0.31
C ARG A 326 -5.11 -8.90 0.14
N ARG A 327 -5.17 -8.56 1.42
CA ARG A 327 -6.15 -7.61 1.97
C ARG A 327 -5.40 -6.44 2.54
N PHE A 328 -5.97 -5.27 2.38
CA PHE A 328 -5.37 -4.02 2.77
C PHE A 328 -6.47 -3.07 3.22
N LYS A 329 -6.25 -2.39 4.35
CA LYS A 329 -7.04 -1.27 4.82
C LYS A 329 -6.08 -0.14 5.11
N GLN A 330 -6.43 1.08 4.75
CA GLN A 330 -5.65 2.25 5.13
C GLN A 330 -6.51 3.45 5.48
N PHE A 331 -5.96 4.28 6.35
CA PHE A 331 -6.37 5.65 6.58
C PHE A 331 -5.15 6.53 6.39
N LEU A 332 -5.28 7.58 5.60
CA LEU A 332 -4.25 8.58 5.36
C LEU A 332 -4.87 9.96 5.55
N ALA A 333 -4.23 10.83 6.35
CA ALA A 333 -4.66 12.21 6.50
C ALA A 333 -3.48 13.13 6.81
N GLY A 334 -3.60 14.41 6.45
CA GLY A 334 -2.52 15.36 6.61
C GLY A 334 -2.84 16.78 6.17
N THR A 335 -1.80 17.60 6.20
CA THR A 335 -1.80 19.01 5.78
C THR A 335 -0.74 19.21 4.68
N GLN A 336 -1.01 20.15 3.79
CA GLN A 336 -0.05 20.62 2.78
C GLN A 336 -0.03 22.15 2.80
N PHE A 337 1.15 22.71 2.96
CA PHE A 337 1.41 24.13 2.80
C PHE A 337 2.02 24.35 1.41
N SER A 338 1.41 25.23 0.62
CA SER A 338 1.87 25.54 -0.73
C SER A 338 2.16 27.02 -0.84
N LYS A 339 3.30 27.38 -1.43
CA LYS A 339 3.63 28.74 -1.85
C LYS A 339 3.54 28.78 -3.36
N GLU A 340 2.55 29.49 -3.88
CA GLU A 340 2.27 29.55 -5.32
C GLU A 340 2.55 30.96 -5.85
N PRO A 341 3.26 31.11 -6.99
CA PRO A 341 3.45 32.41 -7.61
C PRO A 341 2.09 33.03 -7.96
N ASN A 342 1.89 34.29 -7.58
CA ASN A 342 0.74 35.07 -7.97
C ASN A 342 1.14 35.97 -9.14
N TYR A 343 0.76 35.57 -10.35
CA TYR A 343 1.13 36.29 -11.57
C TYR A 343 0.46 37.66 -11.70
N ASP A 344 -0.67 37.89 -11.03
CA ASP A 344 -1.39 39.17 -11.08
C ASP A 344 -0.73 40.22 -10.18
N THR A 345 -0.20 39.81 -9.02
CA THR A 345 0.41 40.72 -8.04
C THR A 345 1.95 40.69 -8.04
N GLY A 346 2.56 39.75 -8.74
CA GLY A 346 4.00 39.48 -8.69
C GLY A 346 4.50 38.93 -7.35
N GLY A 347 3.57 38.55 -6.45
CA GLY A 347 3.85 38.01 -5.11
C GLY A 347 3.70 36.48 -5.02
N PHE A 348 3.53 35.97 -3.80
CA PHE A 348 3.21 34.57 -3.54
C PHE A 348 1.91 34.45 -2.74
N ASN A 349 1.10 33.45 -3.07
CA ASN A 349 -0.06 33.04 -2.28
C ASN A 349 0.36 31.86 -1.40
N ASP A 350 0.27 32.04 -0.07
CA ASP A 350 0.42 30.95 0.88
C ASP A 350 -0.93 30.24 1.06
N VAL A 351 -1.00 28.96 0.69
CA VAL A 351 -2.22 28.15 0.75
C VAL A 351 -2.00 26.95 1.65
N GLN A 352 -2.80 26.83 2.70
CA GLN A 352 -2.88 25.63 3.52
C GLN A 352 -4.07 24.78 3.06
N THR A 353 -3.80 23.51 2.75
CA THR A 353 -4.81 22.52 2.36
C THR A 353 -4.75 21.30 3.27
N TYR A 354 -5.90 20.66 3.46
CA TYR A 354 -6.02 19.42 4.20
C TYR A 354 -6.51 18.32 3.27
N PHE A 355 -6.05 17.10 3.52
CA PHE A 355 -6.47 15.94 2.74
C PHE A 355 -6.64 14.74 3.65
N GLY A 356 -7.55 13.84 3.27
CA GLY A 356 -7.77 12.60 3.96
C GLY A 356 -8.39 11.54 3.06
N SER A 357 -8.12 10.28 3.35
CA SER A 357 -8.71 9.15 2.64
C SER A 357 -8.81 7.90 3.52
N LEU A 358 -9.84 7.11 3.22
CA LEU A 358 -10.01 5.74 3.71
C LEU A 358 -10.01 4.80 2.52
N GLU A 359 -9.31 3.69 2.63
CA GLU A 359 -9.28 2.70 1.55
C GLU A 359 -9.30 1.28 2.08
N TYR A 360 -10.04 0.42 1.37
CA TYR A 360 -10.09 -1.01 1.55
C TYR A 360 -9.81 -1.66 0.20
N ILE A 361 -8.85 -2.57 0.15
CA ILE A 361 -8.52 -3.34 -1.04
C ILE A 361 -8.46 -4.82 -0.67
N PHE A 362 -9.13 -5.64 -1.45
CA PHE A 362 -8.89 -7.07 -1.56
C PHE A 362 -8.45 -7.38 -2.99
N GLU A 363 -7.40 -8.18 -3.13
CA GLU A 363 -6.95 -8.70 -4.41
C GLU A 363 -6.60 -10.16 -4.26
N ALA A 364 -6.90 -10.95 -5.28
CA ALA A 364 -6.43 -12.31 -5.35
C ALA A 364 -6.09 -12.70 -6.78
N ASP A 365 -4.97 -13.40 -6.91
CA ASP A 365 -4.62 -14.12 -8.13
C ASP A 365 -5.03 -15.59 -7.98
N HIS A 366 -5.49 -16.19 -9.08
CA HIS A 366 -6.04 -17.55 -9.12
C HIS A 366 -7.24 -17.80 -8.18
N GLY A 367 -8.07 -16.78 -7.91
CA GLY A 367 -9.23 -17.01 -7.04
C GLY A 367 -10.41 -17.71 -7.69
N ARG A 368 -11.42 -17.95 -6.84
CA ARG A 368 -12.69 -18.59 -7.15
C ARG A 368 -13.81 -17.66 -6.69
N GLU A 369 -14.99 -17.82 -7.26
CA GLU A 369 -16.13 -16.96 -7.02
C GLU A 369 -16.63 -16.98 -5.56
N GLY A 370 -16.78 -18.15 -4.94
CA GLY A 370 -17.09 -18.22 -3.50
C GLY A 370 -16.07 -17.48 -2.60
N ARG A 371 -14.82 -17.24 -3.07
CA ARG A 371 -13.87 -16.38 -2.35
C ARG A 371 -14.18 -14.90 -2.56
N LEU A 372 -14.50 -14.47 -3.78
CA LEU A 372 -14.89 -13.08 -4.04
C LEU A 372 -16.12 -12.71 -3.20
N GLY A 373 -17.14 -13.58 -3.13
CA GLY A 373 -18.34 -13.37 -2.31
C GLY A 373 -18.04 -13.26 -0.83
N ASN A 374 -17.29 -14.22 -0.28
CA ASN A 374 -16.84 -14.17 1.10
C ASN A 374 -16.00 -12.92 1.43
N GLN A 375 -15.32 -12.32 0.45
CA GLN A 375 -14.49 -11.13 0.67
C GLN A 375 -15.31 -9.84 0.53
N LEU A 376 -16.34 -9.84 -0.31
CA LEU A 376 -17.33 -8.77 -0.35
C LEU A 376 -18.09 -8.68 0.98
N GLU A 377 -18.53 -9.81 1.52
CA GLU A 377 -19.17 -9.88 2.84
C GLU A 377 -18.21 -9.40 3.95
N LYS A 378 -16.93 -9.80 3.89
CA LYS A 378 -15.91 -9.32 4.83
C LYS A 378 -15.62 -7.82 4.69
N PHE A 379 -15.73 -7.26 3.49
CA PHE A 379 -15.65 -5.83 3.26
C PHE A 379 -16.82 -5.13 3.95
N GLN A 380 -18.06 -5.54 3.68
CA GLN A 380 -19.27 -4.97 4.27
C GLN A 380 -19.24 -5.04 5.80
N LYS A 381 -18.86 -6.19 6.37
CA LYS A 381 -18.70 -6.35 7.84
C LYS A 381 -17.57 -5.51 8.42
N ALA A 382 -16.53 -5.23 7.63
CA ALA A 382 -15.37 -4.46 8.06
C ALA A 382 -15.60 -2.94 8.01
N THR A 383 -16.49 -2.46 7.14
CA THR A 383 -16.74 -1.03 6.90
C THR A 383 -18.12 -0.58 7.36
N GLY A 384 -19.05 -1.50 7.58
CA GLY A 384 -20.47 -1.23 7.85
C GLY A 384 -21.26 -0.75 6.64
N LEU A 385 -20.66 -0.72 5.44
CA LEU A 385 -21.24 -0.14 4.23
C LEU A 385 -21.92 -1.20 3.34
N TYR A 386 -23.08 -1.69 3.79
CA TYR A 386 -23.84 -2.76 3.12
C TYR A 386 -24.40 -2.37 1.75
N GLN A 387 -24.59 -1.07 1.49
CA GLN A 387 -25.07 -0.56 0.20
C GLN A 387 -24.09 -0.79 -0.96
N TYR A 388 -22.83 -1.08 -0.67
CA TYR A 388 -21.86 -1.48 -1.68
C TYR A 388 -21.86 -3.02 -1.79
N CYS A 389 -22.79 -3.52 -2.58
CA CYS A 389 -23.06 -4.94 -2.79
C CYS A 389 -22.92 -5.31 -4.27
N ALA A 390 -22.84 -6.62 -4.52
CA ALA A 390 -22.92 -7.21 -5.85
C ALA A 390 -23.32 -8.69 -5.70
N THR A 391 -24.17 -9.16 -6.60
CA THR A 391 -24.48 -10.59 -6.72
C THR A 391 -23.43 -11.23 -7.60
N ILE A 392 -22.79 -12.28 -7.10
CA ILE A 392 -21.77 -13.01 -7.85
C ILE A 392 -22.40 -14.34 -8.29
N PRO A 393 -22.52 -14.63 -9.60
CA PRO A 393 -23.14 -15.86 -10.06
C PRO A 393 -22.25 -17.06 -9.76
N ASP A 394 -22.83 -18.26 -9.64
CA ASP A 394 -22.08 -19.51 -9.42
C ASP A 394 -21.17 -19.81 -10.62
N ILE A 395 -19.86 -19.64 -10.41
CA ILE A 395 -18.83 -19.76 -11.42
C ILE A 395 -17.92 -20.93 -11.03
N LYS A 396 -18.04 -22.02 -11.78
CA LYS A 396 -17.22 -23.22 -11.59
C LYS A 396 -15.75 -23.04 -12.00
N SER A 397 -15.43 -22.02 -12.80
CA SER A 397 -14.07 -21.80 -13.32
C SER A 397 -13.25 -20.81 -12.47
N THR A 398 -11.91 -20.83 -12.61
CA THR A 398 -11.07 -19.83 -11.93
C THR A 398 -11.28 -18.44 -12.51
N LEU A 399 -11.43 -17.46 -11.61
CA LEU A 399 -11.54 -16.04 -11.95
C LEU A 399 -10.20 -15.40 -12.34
N ARG A 400 -9.08 -16.11 -12.10
CA ARG A 400 -7.72 -15.55 -12.19
C ARG A 400 -7.63 -14.31 -11.27
N TYR A 401 -7.10 -13.19 -11.76
CA TYR A 401 -7.07 -11.93 -11.03
C TYR A 401 -8.49 -11.37 -10.87
N HIS A 402 -8.81 -10.98 -9.63
CA HIS A 402 -10.01 -10.23 -9.28
C HIS A 402 -9.73 -9.40 -8.03
N ASN A 403 -10.46 -8.30 -7.87
CA ASN A 403 -10.32 -7.39 -6.75
C ASN A 403 -11.66 -6.84 -6.27
N ILE A 404 -11.63 -6.30 -5.06
CA ILE A 404 -12.62 -5.40 -4.49
C ILE A 404 -11.83 -4.20 -3.99
N SER A 405 -12.13 -3.02 -4.49
CA SER A 405 -11.51 -1.77 -4.06
C SER A 405 -12.58 -0.80 -3.61
N HIS A 406 -12.38 -0.15 -2.48
CA HIS A 406 -13.24 0.90 -1.98
C HIS A 406 -12.36 2.03 -1.46
N LYS A 407 -12.51 3.23 -2.01
CA LYS A 407 -11.73 4.40 -1.66
C LYS A 407 -12.65 5.58 -1.42
N ILE A 408 -12.53 6.20 -0.24
CA ILE A 408 -13.16 7.46 0.11
C ILE A 408 -12.07 8.52 0.14
N ASN A 409 -12.23 9.62 -0.58
CA ASN A 409 -11.42 10.83 -0.41
C ASN A 409 -12.29 11.91 0.24
N PHE A 410 -11.86 12.38 1.39
CA PHE A 410 -12.55 13.44 2.12
C PHE A 410 -12.18 14.81 1.57
N SER A 411 -13.13 15.74 1.57
CA SER A 411 -12.85 17.14 1.24
C SER A 411 -11.89 17.77 2.26
N GLN A 412 -11.27 18.88 1.84
CA GLN A 412 -10.52 19.74 2.75
C GLN A 412 -11.39 20.23 3.92
N THR A 413 -12.65 20.57 3.66
CA THR A 413 -13.60 21.04 4.68
C THR A 413 -13.81 20.01 5.77
N PHE A 414 -14.03 18.74 5.40
CA PHE A 414 -14.23 17.65 6.36
C PHE A 414 -13.01 17.50 7.29
N ILE A 415 -11.80 17.42 6.72
CA ILE A 415 -10.59 17.23 7.54
C ILE A 415 -10.30 18.45 8.42
N ARG A 416 -10.57 19.66 7.93
CA ARG A 416 -10.45 20.88 8.74
C ARG A 416 -11.41 20.87 9.93
N LYS A 417 -12.70 20.63 9.70
CA LYS A 417 -13.69 20.55 10.80
C LYS A 417 -13.37 19.41 11.77
N PHE A 418 -12.84 18.30 11.26
CA PHE A 418 -12.40 17.19 12.11
C PHE A 418 -11.29 17.62 13.07
N LEU A 419 -10.33 18.42 12.60
CA LEU A 419 -9.28 19.00 13.43
C LEU A 419 -9.81 20.04 14.43
N GLU A 420 -10.73 20.91 14.01
CA GLU A 420 -11.39 21.88 14.89
C GLU A 420 -12.16 21.18 16.02
N LYS A 421 -12.88 20.11 15.67
CA LYS A 421 -13.56 19.25 16.64
C LYS A 421 -12.58 18.53 17.55
N ALA A 422 -11.48 18.02 17.01
CA ALA A 422 -10.43 17.36 17.79
C ALA A 422 -9.80 18.29 18.84
N ALA A 423 -9.70 19.59 18.55
CA ALA A 423 -9.21 20.59 19.49
C ALA A 423 -10.18 20.92 20.64
N THR A 424 -11.47 20.60 20.48
CA THR A 424 -12.53 20.95 21.45
C THR A 424 -13.23 19.74 22.06
N VAL A 425 -12.89 18.53 21.61
CA VAL A 425 -13.58 17.30 22.01
C VAL A 425 -13.44 17.09 23.53
N SER A 426 -14.59 16.95 24.20
CA SER A 426 -14.65 16.58 25.62
C SER A 426 -15.06 15.11 25.76
N SER A 427 -14.83 14.54 26.94
CA SER A 427 -15.30 13.17 27.25
C SER A 427 -16.82 13.04 27.12
N ASP A 428 -17.54 14.12 27.37
CA ASP A 428 -19.00 14.15 27.57
C ASP A 428 -19.76 14.59 26.31
N ASP A 429 -19.11 14.54 25.13
CA ASP A 429 -19.76 14.88 23.86
C ASP A 429 -20.89 13.89 23.52
N SER A 430 -22.11 14.26 23.90
CA SER A 430 -23.34 13.48 23.75
C SER A 430 -23.79 13.38 22.30
N TYR A 431 -23.41 14.33 21.44
CA TYR A 431 -23.74 14.28 20.01
C TYR A 431 -23.13 13.05 19.34
N LEU A 432 -21.86 12.78 19.62
CA LEU A 432 -21.17 11.62 19.04
C LEU A 432 -21.75 10.28 19.54
N GLU A 433 -22.23 10.21 20.79
CA GLU A 433 -22.89 9.01 21.31
C GLU A 433 -24.23 8.75 20.60
N VAL A 434 -25.03 9.80 20.37
CA VAL A 434 -26.28 9.70 19.60
C VAL A 434 -25.99 9.23 18.17
N LYS A 435 -24.90 9.70 17.56
CA LYS A 435 -24.48 9.26 16.22
C LYS A 435 -24.06 7.80 16.16
N VAL A 436 -23.44 7.27 17.22
CA VAL A 436 -23.17 5.82 17.32
C VAL A 436 -24.48 5.04 17.30
N GLN A 437 -25.48 5.47 18.07
CA GLN A 437 -26.79 4.80 18.13
C GLN A 437 -27.52 4.85 16.76
N ASP A 438 -27.54 6.01 16.10
CA ASP A 438 -28.12 6.16 14.75
C ASP A 438 -27.38 5.29 13.73
N THR A 439 -26.05 5.28 13.77
CA THR A 439 -25.22 4.46 12.86
C THR A 439 -25.49 2.97 13.06
N VAL A 440 -25.57 2.50 14.31
CA VAL A 440 -25.87 1.10 14.61
C VAL A 440 -27.28 0.72 14.15
N SER A 441 -28.27 1.60 14.39
CA SER A 441 -29.66 1.37 13.96
C SER A 441 -29.74 1.19 12.45
N LYS A 442 -29.12 2.10 11.68
CA LYS A 442 -29.03 2.01 10.22
C LYS A 442 -28.21 0.82 9.71
N MET A 443 -27.26 0.31 10.50
CA MET A 443 -26.54 -0.93 10.18
C MET A 443 -27.47 -2.14 10.29
N ILE A 444 -28.24 -2.22 11.38
CA ILE A 444 -29.18 -3.31 11.63
C ILE A 444 -30.32 -3.30 10.61
N GLU A 445 -30.87 -2.13 10.28
CA GLU A 445 -31.90 -2.00 9.23
C GLU A 445 -31.43 -2.55 7.88
N ASN A 446 -30.16 -2.30 7.53
CA ASN A 446 -29.61 -2.75 6.25
C ASN A 446 -29.28 -4.25 6.23
N ASP A 447 -28.87 -4.84 7.36
CA ASP A 447 -28.47 -6.25 7.39
C ASP A 447 -28.60 -6.93 8.77
N GLN A 448 -29.82 -6.98 9.28
CA GLN A 448 -30.15 -7.60 10.57
C GLN A 448 -29.66 -9.05 10.64
N LYS A 449 -29.85 -9.83 9.56
CA LYS A 449 -29.52 -11.27 9.56
C LYS A 449 -28.02 -11.51 9.69
N GLN A 450 -27.17 -10.75 8.99
CA GLN A 450 -25.72 -10.94 9.11
C GLN A 450 -25.14 -10.35 10.40
N LEU A 451 -25.69 -9.23 10.89
CA LEU A 451 -25.18 -8.55 12.07
C LEU A 451 -25.60 -9.24 13.37
N CYS A 452 -26.87 -9.64 13.46
CA CYS A 452 -27.45 -10.16 14.69
C CYS A 452 -27.57 -11.70 14.67
N GLY A 453 -27.51 -12.34 13.50
CA GLY A 453 -27.56 -13.80 13.40
C GLY A 453 -28.86 -14.36 13.98
N LYS A 454 -28.76 -15.01 15.14
CA LYS A 454 -29.91 -15.57 15.89
C LYS A 454 -30.28 -14.75 17.13
N ASP A 455 -29.50 -13.72 17.47
CA ASP A 455 -29.76 -12.88 18.63
C ASP A 455 -31.04 -12.06 18.42
N ASP A 456 -31.72 -11.74 19.52
CA ASP A 456 -32.81 -10.76 19.50
C ASP A 456 -32.27 -9.39 19.03
N VAL A 457 -33.08 -8.66 18.26
CA VAL A 457 -32.67 -7.38 17.65
C VAL A 457 -32.29 -6.35 18.70
N ALA A 458 -33.03 -6.28 19.81
CA ALA A 458 -32.75 -5.32 20.87
C ALA A 458 -31.44 -5.67 21.57
N GLU A 459 -31.20 -6.96 21.86
CA GLU A 459 -29.95 -7.42 22.49
C GLU A 459 -28.74 -7.18 21.56
N CYS A 460 -28.89 -7.47 20.28
CA CYS A 460 -27.86 -7.20 19.26
C CYS A 460 -27.54 -5.70 19.16
N ASN A 461 -28.57 -4.86 19.11
CA ASN A 461 -28.43 -3.41 19.08
C ASN A 461 -27.66 -2.92 20.31
N ASP A 462 -28.04 -3.34 21.52
CA ASP A 462 -27.36 -2.96 22.75
C ASP A 462 -25.89 -3.38 22.76
N LYS A 463 -25.57 -4.58 22.28
CA LYS A 463 -24.18 -5.06 22.16
C LYS A 463 -23.37 -4.19 21.19
N LEU A 464 -23.94 -3.87 20.02
CA LEU A 464 -23.27 -3.06 19.00
C LEU A 464 -23.11 -1.61 19.45
N VAL A 465 -24.11 -1.00 20.09
CA VAL A 465 -24.02 0.34 20.68
C VAL A 465 -22.94 0.38 21.76
N LYS A 466 -22.92 -0.56 22.70
CA LYS A 466 -21.87 -0.64 23.73
C LYS A 466 -20.47 -0.73 23.14
N LYS A 467 -20.31 -1.53 22.08
CA LYS A 467 -19.05 -1.63 21.34
C LYS A 467 -18.70 -0.31 20.65
N GLY A 468 -19.66 0.30 19.97
CA GLY A 468 -19.51 1.58 19.29
C GLY A 468 -19.11 2.70 20.25
N SER A 469 -19.75 2.81 21.41
CA SER A 469 -19.40 3.80 22.45
C SER A 469 -18.00 3.57 23.03
N LYS A 470 -17.58 2.31 23.18
CA LYS A 470 -16.20 2.00 23.57
C LYS A 470 -15.19 2.48 22.52
N ASP A 471 -15.42 2.12 21.26
CA ASP A 471 -14.54 2.53 20.16
C ASP A 471 -14.54 4.07 20.00
N LEU A 472 -15.69 4.71 20.21
CA LEU A 472 -15.84 6.16 20.19
C LEU A 472 -15.05 6.83 21.33
N LYS A 473 -15.05 6.26 22.54
CA LYS A 473 -14.22 6.76 23.64
C LYS A 473 -12.75 6.73 23.28
N ASP A 474 -12.28 5.63 22.67
CA ASP A 474 -10.90 5.52 22.19
C ASP A 474 -10.59 6.56 21.09
N LEU A 475 -11.54 6.81 20.20
CA LEU A 475 -11.43 7.85 19.17
C LEU A 475 -11.36 9.25 19.80
N LYS A 476 -12.26 9.59 20.74
CA LYS A 476 -12.27 10.88 21.45
C LYS A 476 -10.92 11.16 22.13
N ASN A 477 -10.34 10.15 22.78
CA ASN A 477 -9.01 10.26 23.38
C ASN A 477 -7.92 10.58 22.33
N LYS A 478 -7.95 9.89 21.18
CA LYS A 478 -7.00 10.17 20.09
C LYS A 478 -7.24 11.48 19.35
N MET A 479 -8.49 11.94 19.30
CA MET A 479 -8.83 13.27 18.82
C MET A 479 -8.31 14.35 19.76
N ALA A 480 -8.47 14.22 21.08
CA ALA A 480 -7.90 15.17 22.03
C ALA A 480 -6.37 15.27 21.91
N GLU A 481 -5.67 14.13 21.81
CA GLU A 481 -4.21 14.09 21.55
C GLU A 481 -3.84 14.75 20.21
N LEU A 482 -4.66 14.56 19.16
CA LEU A 482 -4.48 15.19 17.85
C LEU A 482 -4.68 16.72 17.93
N GLY A 483 -5.70 17.18 18.65
CA GLY A 483 -5.99 18.60 18.87
C GLY A 483 -4.83 19.31 19.57
N GLU A 484 -4.33 18.72 20.67
CA GLU A 484 -3.18 19.24 21.42
C GLU A 484 -1.92 19.36 20.55
N LYS A 485 -1.67 18.38 19.69
CA LYS A 485 -0.45 18.31 18.84
C LYS A 485 -0.62 18.90 17.45
N SER A 486 -1.78 19.47 17.13
CA SER A 486 -2.10 20.05 15.82
C SER A 486 -1.17 21.20 15.42
N ILE A 487 -0.58 21.89 16.42
CA ILE A 487 0.37 22.99 16.22
C ILE A 487 1.65 22.51 15.53
N ASN A 488 2.09 21.28 15.81
CA ASN A 488 3.27 20.69 15.18
C ASN A 488 2.84 19.71 14.08
N SER A 489 3.04 20.10 12.82
CA SER A 489 2.58 19.30 11.67
C SER A 489 3.12 17.87 11.63
N LEU A 490 4.33 17.63 12.14
CA LEU A 490 4.91 16.27 12.19
C LEU A 490 4.29 15.41 13.30
N GLU A 491 3.97 16.01 14.44
CA GLU A 491 3.28 15.33 15.55
C GLU A 491 1.81 15.11 15.21
N MET A 492 1.14 16.11 14.63
CA MET A 492 -0.21 16.00 14.07
C MET A 492 -0.30 14.83 13.08
N ALA A 493 0.66 14.73 12.15
CA ALA A 493 0.75 13.59 11.22
C ALA A 493 0.83 12.24 11.96
N LYS A 494 1.62 12.15 13.04
CA LYS A 494 1.67 10.92 13.84
C LYS A 494 0.32 10.61 14.50
N GLU A 495 -0.35 11.59 15.08
CA GLU A 495 -1.64 11.40 15.73
C GLU A 495 -2.76 11.06 14.74
N PHE A 496 -2.73 11.61 13.53
CA PHE A 496 -3.63 11.18 12.45
C PHE A 496 -3.53 9.69 12.17
N SER A 497 -2.33 9.11 12.20
CA SER A 497 -2.19 7.66 12.04
C SER A 497 -2.83 6.88 13.20
N LEU A 498 -2.82 7.40 14.42
CA LEU A 498 -3.45 6.74 15.57
C LEU A 498 -4.98 6.86 15.52
N VAL A 499 -5.50 8.01 15.11
CA VAL A 499 -6.93 8.20 14.79
C VAL A 499 -7.37 7.22 13.70
N GLY A 500 -6.61 7.14 12.61
CA GLY A 500 -6.86 6.20 11.51
C GLY A 500 -6.90 4.74 11.93
N LYS A 501 -6.07 4.36 12.90
CA LYS A 501 -6.10 3.02 13.49
C LYS A 501 -7.44 2.72 14.14
N VAL A 502 -7.98 3.63 14.94
CA VAL A 502 -9.26 3.41 15.64
C VAL A 502 -10.41 3.31 14.64
N ILE A 503 -10.46 4.24 13.67
CA ILE A 503 -11.51 4.28 12.63
C ILE A 503 -11.53 2.99 11.80
N THR A 504 -10.36 2.56 11.31
CA THR A 504 -10.28 1.40 10.39
C THR A 504 -10.49 0.05 11.08
N GLN A 505 -10.40 -0.01 12.42
CA GLN A 505 -10.64 -1.18 13.24
C GLN A 505 -12.11 -1.32 13.68
N SER A 506 -12.89 -0.25 13.65
CA SER A 506 -14.31 -0.25 14.03
C SER A 506 -15.22 -0.03 12.81
N PRO A 507 -16.06 -1.01 12.42
CA PRO A 507 -17.01 -0.82 11.32
C PRO A 507 -18.04 0.28 11.62
N ILE A 508 -18.35 0.52 12.89
CA ILE A 508 -19.28 1.58 13.32
C ILE A 508 -18.63 2.95 13.06
N LEU A 509 -17.39 3.15 13.52
CA LEU A 509 -16.68 4.41 13.27
C LEU A 509 -16.35 4.61 11.79
N TYR A 510 -16.02 3.55 11.05
CA TYR A 510 -15.82 3.63 9.60
C TYR A 510 -17.07 4.14 8.89
N ARG A 511 -18.25 3.56 9.20
CA ARG A 511 -19.53 4.01 8.65
C ARG A 511 -19.88 5.42 9.10
N MET A 512 -19.66 5.75 10.36
CA MET A 512 -19.91 7.10 10.87
C MET A 512 -19.05 8.15 10.12
N PHE A 513 -17.77 7.88 9.90
CA PHE A 513 -16.90 8.75 9.09
C PHE A 513 -17.37 8.90 7.65
N TYR A 514 -17.87 7.81 7.05
CA TYR A 514 -18.48 7.86 5.73
C TYR A 514 -19.73 8.76 5.71
N GLU A 515 -20.66 8.60 6.65
CA GLU A 515 -21.89 9.39 6.68
C GLU A 515 -21.64 10.88 6.98
N GLU A 516 -20.78 11.20 7.94
CA GLU A 516 -20.41 12.61 8.22
C GLU A 516 -19.65 13.22 7.02
N GLY A 517 -18.80 12.42 6.35
CA GLY A 517 -18.09 12.81 5.14
C GLY A 517 -19.04 13.22 3.99
N LYS A 518 -20.20 12.56 3.84
CA LYS A 518 -21.21 12.94 2.84
C LYS A 518 -21.70 14.37 3.03
N GLY A 519 -21.94 14.77 4.28
CA GLY A 519 -22.45 16.12 4.59
C GLY A 519 -21.42 17.21 4.29
N CYS A 520 -20.13 16.90 4.40
CA CYS A 520 -19.01 17.82 4.22
C CYS A 520 -18.31 17.75 2.87
N GLY A 521 -18.87 16.99 1.95
CA GLY A 521 -18.29 16.73 0.66
C GLY A 521 -17.19 15.65 0.70
N MET A 522 -17.31 14.68 -0.18
CA MET A 522 -16.34 13.60 -0.38
C MET A 522 -16.54 12.95 -1.74
N SER A 523 -15.52 12.24 -2.22
CA SER A 523 -15.66 11.34 -3.37
C SER A 523 -15.48 9.89 -2.91
N VAL A 524 -16.29 9.00 -3.46
CA VAL A 524 -16.23 7.57 -3.20
C VAL A 524 -16.07 6.82 -4.50
N GLN A 525 -15.17 5.86 -4.51
CA GLN A 525 -14.97 4.92 -5.60
C GLN A 525 -15.08 3.51 -5.04
N PHE A 526 -16.08 2.76 -5.50
CA PHE A 526 -16.23 1.33 -5.26
C PHE A 526 -16.03 0.58 -6.56
N GLU A 527 -15.16 -0.42 -6.56
CA GLU A 527 -14.84 -1.21 -7.74
C GLU A 527 -14.79 -2.70 -7.40
N ILE A 528 -15.53 -3.50 -8.15
CA ILE A 528 -15.33 -4.94 -8.25
C ILE A 528 -14.93 -5.24 -9.69
N SER A 529 -13.76 -5.84 -9.86
CA SER A 529 -13.24 -6.09 -11.19
C SER A 529 -12.40 -7.36 -11.23
N GLY A 530 -12.10 -7.84 -12.43
CA GLY A 530 -11.22 -8.98 -12.63
C GLY A 530 -10.95 -9.24 -14.09
N ARG A 531 -10.17 -10.26 -14.38
CA ARG A 531 -9.82 -10.60 -15.77
C ARG A 531 -11.01 -11.18 -16.53
N LYS A 532 -11.83 -11.98 -15.86
CA LYS A 532 -12.97 -12.71 -16.43
C LYS A 532 -14.31 -12.24 -15.85
N LEU A 533 -14.35 -11.01 -15.39
CA LEU A 533 -15.51 -10.41 -14.74
C LEU A 533 -15.78 -9.09 -15.45
N SER A 534 -17.05 -8.81 -15.72
CA SER A 534 -17.50 -7.45 -15.97
C SER A 534 -17.14 -6.55 -14.78
N ARG A 535 -16.86 -5.29 -15.09
CA ARG A 535 -16.40 -4.29 -14.14
C ARG A 535 -17.60 -3.57 -13.53
N ILE A 536 -17.74 -3.66 -12.22
CA ILE A 536 -18.59 -2.77 -11.44
C ILE A 536 -17.69 -1.62 -10.96
N LEU A 537 -17.97 -0.41 -11.39
CA LEU A 537 -17.35 0.82 -10.92
C LEU A 537 -18.46 1.79 -10.54
N LYS A 538 -18.62 2.03 -9.24
CA LYS A 538 -19.53 3.05 -8.71
C LYS A 538 -18.69 4.23 -8.23
N THR A 539 -18.94 5.40 -8.81
CA THR A 539 -18.32 6.65 -8.39
C THR A 539 -19.42 7.57 -7.89
N GLU A 540 -19.30 8.00 -6.64
CA GLU A 540 -20.22 8.94 -6.01
C GLU A 540 -19.44 10.19 -5.61
N GLU A 541 -19.97 11.35 -5.96
CA GLU A 541 -19.46 12.65 -5.50
C GLU A 541 -20.53 13.32 -4.66
N PHE A 542 -20.17 13.67 -3.43
CA PHE A 542 -21.03 14.39 -2.51
C PHE A 542 -20.53 15.83 -2.46
N ALA A 543 -21.41 16.78 -2.74
CA ALA A 543 -21.12 18.19 -2.56
C ALA A 543 -21.13 18.57 -1.07
N GLU A 544 -20.40 19.62 -0.72
CA GLU A 544 -20.52 20.20 0.62
C GLU A 544 -21.94 20.74 0.81
N SER A 545 -22.58 20.35 1.92
CA SER A 545 -23.90 20.84 2.31
C SER A 545 -23.79 21.83 3.48
N GLU A 546 -24.80 22.68 3.65
CA GLU A 546 -24.91 23.53 4.85
C GLU A 546 -24.93 22.71 6.15
N ASN A 547 -25.39 21.46 6.06
CA ASN A 547 -25.40 20.47 7.13
C ASN A 547 -24.07 19.72 7.28
N CYS A 548 -22.96 20.24 6.74
CA CYS A 548 -21.64 19.70 7.02
C CYS A 548 -21.34 19.86 8.52
N PHE A 549 -21.58 18.80 9.27
CA PHE A 549 -21.26 18.73 10.69
C PHE A 549 -19.94 18.00 10.89
N LEU A 550 -19.09 18.60 11.72
CA LEU A 550 -18.06 17.92 12.51
C LEU A 550 -17.83 18.69 13.79
#